data_AF-A0A838QZE9-F1
#
_entry.id   AF-A0A838QZE9-F1
#
_cell.length_a   1.000
_cell.length_b   1.000
_cell.length_c   1.000
_cell.angle_alpha   90.00
_cell.angle_beta   90.00
_cell.angle_gamma   90.00
#
_symmetry.space_group_name_H-M   'P 1'
#
loop_
_entity.id
_entity.type
_entity.pdbx_description
1 polymer ?
#
loop_
_entity_poly.entity_id
_entity_poly.type
_entity_poly.pdbx_seq_one_letter_code
_entity_poly.pdbx_strand_id
1 'polypeptide(L)' 'MKLHSHLLIAAALLTLPACEQKSNVNQTDGLKDAFDARPQEGIRDAGEQIGEAVKDAGRDIKDAVK' A
#
# COMPACT_ATOMS: atom_id res chain seq x y z
N MET A 1 4.72 10.87 47.28
CA MET A 1 5.33 10.24 46.08
C MET A 1 4.37 10.09 44.90
N LYS A 2 3.08 9.77 45.11
CA LYS A 2 2.08 9.65 44.03
C LYS A 2 1.82 10.96 43.26
N LEU A 3 1.84 12.11 43.95
CA LEU A 3 1.59 13.42 43.33
C LEU A 3 2.69 13.85 42.35
N HIS A 4 3.95 13.53 42.64
CA HIS A 4 5.09 13.87 41.76
C HIS A 4 5.11 13.00 40.50
N SER A 5 4.66 11.75 40.60
CA SER A 5 4.55 10.86 39.45
C SER A 5 3.53 11.37 38.42
N HIS A 6 2.39 11.90 38.88
CA HIS A 6 1.40 12.51 37.98
C HIS A 6 1.90 13.80 37.32
N LEU A 7 2.69 14.60 38.04
CA LEU A 7 3.24 15.86 37.53
C LEU A 7 4.26 15.63 36.41
N LEU A 8 5.08 14.58 36.52
CA LEU A 8 6.05 14.20 35.47
C LEU A 8 5.38 13.68 34.19
N ILE A 9 4.26 12.95 34.32
CA ILE A 9 3.51 12.44 33.16
C ILE A 9 2.83 13.59 32.39
N ALA A 10 2.27 14.58 33.11
CA ALA A 10 1.64 15.74 32.50
C ALA A 10 2.65 16.64 31.76
N ALA A 11 3.86 16.80 32.31
CA ALA A 11 4.93 17.57 31.68
C ALA A 11 5.42 16.94 30.36
N ALA A 12 5.43 15.60 30.29
CA ALA A 12 5.86 14.88 29.08
C ALA A 12 4.87 15.04 27.92
N LEU A 13 3.57 15.19 28.19
CA LEU A 13 2.53 15.38 27.16
C LEU A 13 2.58 16.76 26.50
N LEU A 14 3.13 17.77 27.18
CA LEU A 14 3.28 19.13 26.66
C LEU A 14 4.44 19.29 25.66
N THR A 15 5.36 18.30 25.58
CA THR A 15 6.50 18.33 24.67
C THR A 15 6.32 17.45 23.44
N LEU A 16 5.20 16.73 23.30
CA LEU A 16 4.88 16.13 22.00
C LEU A 16 4.35 17.24 21.10
N PRO A 17 5.11 17.69 20.07
CA PRO A 17 4.47 18.42 18.99
C PRO A 17 3.36 17.50 18.51
N ALA A 18 2.12 17.98 18.55
CA ALA A 18 0.97 17.22 18.09
C ALA A 18 1.35 16.59 16.74
N CYS A 19 1.39 15.26 16.69
CA CYS A 19 1.44 14.54 15.44
C CYS A 19 0.13 14.84 14.72
N GLU A 20 0.10 15.96 14.00
CA GLU A 20 -0.98 16.30 13.11
C GLU A 20 -0.90 15.32 11.94
N GLN A 21 -1.54 14.16 12.12
CA GLN A 21 -1.73 13.23 11.02
C GLN A 21 -2.78 13.84 10.11
N LYS A 22 -2.31 14.68 9.19
CA LYS A 22 -3.10 15.23 8.10
C LYS A 22 -3.65 14.07 7.29
N SER A 23 -4.91 13.73 7.54
CA SER A 23 -5.67 12.77 6.75
C SER A 23 -5.97 13.37 5.38
N ASN A 24 -4.98 13.42 4.47
CA ASN A 24 -5.26 13.58 3.06
C ASN A 24 -5.66 12.22 2.48
N VAL A 25 -6.85 11.75 2.87
CA VAL A 25 -7.56 10.68 2.15
C VAL A 25 -7.99 11.24 0.79
N ASN A 26 -7.02 11.41 -0.10
CA ASN A 26 -7.23 11.59 -1.53
C ASN A 26 -5.95 11.27 -2.31
N GLN A 27 -5.30 10.16 -1.97
CA GLN A 27 -4.20 9.62 -2.76
C GLN A 27 -4.65 8.31 -3.42
N THR A 28 -5.72 8.40 -4.23
CA THR A 28 -6.22 7.27 -5.01
C THR A 28 -5.29 6.88 -6.17
N ASP A 29 -4.31 7.72 -6.52
CA ASP A 29 -3.40 7.47 -7.65
C ASP A 29 -1.89 7.48 -7.28
N GLY A 30 -1.55 7.82 -6.05
CA GLY A 30 -0.15 8.11 -5.65
C GLY A 30 0.49 7.08 -4.72
N LEU A 31 -0.28 6.14 -4.16
CA LEU A 31 0.23 5.10 -3.28
C LEU A 31 0.70 3.93 -4.14
N LYS A 32 1.72 4.17 -4.98
CA LYS A 32 2.46 3.08 -5.62
C LYS A 32 2.93 2.14 -4.52
N ASP A 33 2.55 0.86 -4.61
CA ASP A 33 2.96 -0.12 -3.61
C ASP A 33 4.50 -0.14 -3.57
N ALA A 34 5.09 -0.43 -2.41
CA ALA A 34 6.54 -0.58 -2.29
C ALA A 34 7.10 -1.61 -3.30
N PHE A 35 6.24 -2.52 -3.75
CA PHE A 35 6.53 -3.48 -4.81
C PHE A 35 6.53 -2.89 -6.22
N ASP A 36 5.67 -1.91 -6.54
CA ASP A 36 5.62 -1.22 -7.85
C ASP A 36 6.89 -0.40 -8.12
N ALA A 37 7.58 0.03 -7.07
CA ALA A 37 8.81 0.78 -7.18
C ALA A 37 10.05 -0.10 -7.47
N ARG A 38 9.92 -1.43 -7.49
CA ARG A 38 11.06 -2.32 -7.73
C ARG A 38 11.55 -2.17 -9.18
N PRO A 39 12.87 -2.19 -9.43
CA PRO A 39 13.47 -1.97 -10.75
C PRO A 39 13.12 -3.01 -11.83
N GLN A 40 12.23 -3.98 -11.54
CA GLN A 40 11.80 -5.03 -12.45
C GLN A 40 10.27 -5.27 -12.44
N GLU A 41 9.48 -4.49 -11.69
CA GLU A 41 8.03 -4.74 -11.59
C GLU A 41 7.34 -4.58 -12.94
N GLY A 42 7.69 -3.56 -13.72
CA GLY A 42 7.09 -3.36 -15.05
C GLY A 42 7.33 -4.51 -16.04
N ILE A 43 8.41 -5.29 -15.87
CA ILE A 43 8.65 -6.51 -16.66
C ILE A 43 7.74 -7.63 -16.18
N ARG A 44 7.54 -7.73 -14.87
CA ARG A 44 6.63 -8.70 -14.25
C ARG A 44 5.18 -8.44 -14.66
N ASP A 45 4.73 -7.18 -14.58
CA ASP A 45 3.39 -6.77 -14.97
C ASP A 45 3.13 -7.00 -16.46
N ALA A 46 4.11 -6.68 -17.32
CA ALA A 46 4.02 -6.96 -18.74
C ALA A 46 3.92 -8.47 -19.01
N GLY A 47 4.71 -9.28 -18.29
CA GLY A 47 4.65 -10.73 -18.37
C GLY A 47 3.30 -11.31 -17.91
N GLU A 48 2.73 -10.73 -16.85
CA GLU A 48 1.45 -11.16 -16.28
C GLU A 48 0.28 -10.87 -17.24
N GLN A 49 0.25 -9.68 -17.86
CA GLN A 49 -0.73 -9.34 -18.89
C GLN A 49 -0.63 -10.24 -20.13
N ILE A 50 0.58 -10.54 -20.60
CA ILE A 50 0.78 -11.46 -21.72
C ILE A 50 0.31 -12.88 -21.33
N GLY A 51 0.60 -13.32 -20.11
CA GLY A 51 0.19 -14.62 -19.60
C GLY A 51 -1.32 -14.78 -19.47
N GLU A 52 -2.04 -13.74 -19.02
CA GLU A 52 -3.50 -13.71 -19.02
C GLU A 52 -4.07 -13.77 -20.44
N ALA A 53 -3.59 -12.94 -21.35
CA ALA A 53 -4.06 -12.92 -22.74
C ALA A 53 -3.91 -14.30 -23.42
N VAL A 54 -2.80 -15.00 -23.16
CA VAL A 54 -2.57 -16.36 -23.67
C VAL A 54 -3.52 -17.37 -23.03
N LYS A 55 -3.78 -17.26 -21.72
CA LYS A 55 -4.74 -18.14 -21.03
C LYS A 55 -6.15 -17.96 -21.54
N ASP A 56 -6.59 -16.72 -21.76
CA ASP A 56 -7.92 -16.41 -22.26
C ASP A 56 -8.09 -16.91 -23.69
N ALA A 57 -7.14 -16.61 -24.58
CA ALA A 57 -7.15 -17.15 -25.94
C ALA A 57 -7.16 -18.69 -25.96
N GLY A 58 -6.39 -19.33 -25.07
CA GLY A 58 -6.38 -20.78 -24.93
C GLY A 58 -7.68 -21.37 -24.40
N ARG A 59 -8.38 -20.66 -23.50
CA ARG A 59 -9.72 -21.03 -23.03
C ARG A 59 -10.75 -20.90 -24.15
N ASP A 60 -10.74 -19.79 -24.89
CA ASP A 60 -11.68 -19.54 -25.98
C ASP A 60 -11.56 -20.62 -27.07
N ILE A 61 -10.34 -21.01 -27.43
CA ILE A 61 -10.09 -22.09 -28.39
C ILE A 61 -10.60 -23.43 -27.85
N LYS A 62 -10.36 -23.71 -26.56
CA LYS A 62 -10.80 -24.95 -25.92
C LYS A 62 -12.32 -25.04 -25.85
N ASP A 63 -13.00 -23.93 -25.55
CA ASP A 63 -14.46 -23.88 -25.52
C ASP A 63 -15.06 -23.94 -26.93
N ALA A 64 -14.39 -23.39 -27.95
CA ALA A 64 -14.82 -23.50 -29.35
C ALA A 64 -14.65 -24.90 -29.95
N VAL A 65 -13.74 -25.72 -29.41
CA VAL A 65 -13.50 -27.12 -29.82
C VAL A 65 -14.46 -28.11 -29.15
N LYS A 66 -15.16 -27.69 -28.09
CA LYS A 66 -16.09 -28.52 -27.33
C LYS A 66 -17.48 -28.54 -27.96
#